data_AF-A0A495JUY3-F1
#
_entry.id   AF-A0A495JUY3-F1
#
_cell.length_a   1.000
_cell.length_b   1.000
_cell.length_c   1.000
_cell.angle_alpha   90.00
_cell.angle_beta   90.00
_cell.angle_gamma   90.00
#
_symmetry.space_group_name_H-M   'P 1'
#
loop_
_entity.id
_entity.type
_entity.pdbx_description
1 polymer ?
#
loop_
_entity_poly.entity_id
_entity_poly.type
_entity_poly.pdbx_seq_one_letter_code
_entity_poly.pdbx_strand_id
1 'polypeptide(L)'
;MPDFEIQPDSVRATGESLLSGGSSFADQLAAFEQATAAYEGAWGDDTIGTYIGTAYVAVAQWALDCWYTVADEISSAGDDLNVMADAYEQTEKDIASMFDNFGRTLG
;
A
#
# COMPACT_ATOMS: atom_id res chain seq x y z
N MET A 1 16.40 -28.73 3.18
CA MET A 1 15.77 -27.41 3.27
C MET A 1 14.55 -27.61 4.15
N PRO A 2 14.29 -26.79 5.16
CA PRO A 2 13.00 -26.86 5.84
C PRO A 2 11.91 -26.66 4.77
N ASP A 3 10.85 -27.46 4.82
CA ASP A 3 9.72 -27.36 3.90
C ASP A 3 9.24 -25.90 3.87
N PHE A 4 9.35 -25.29 2.69
CA PHE A 4 8.84 -23.95 2.45
C PHE A 4 7.36 -24.09 2.14
N GLU A 5 6.53 -24.06 3.19
CA GLU A 5 5.08 -24.13 3.08
C GLU A 5 4.52 -22.70 2.97
N ILE A 6 4.11 -22.31 1.77
CA ILE A 6 3.38 -21.07 1.54
C ILE A 6 1.90 -21.35 1.79
N GLN A 7 1.22 -20.45 2.51
CA GLN A 7 -0.22 -20.46 2.68
C GLN A 7 -0.82 -19.31 1.85
N PRO A 8 -1.33 -19.57 0.63
CA PRO A 8 -1.82 -18.50 -0.25
C PRO A 8 -2.92 -17.65 0.40
N ASP A 9 -3.81 -18.27 1.18
CA ASP A 9 -4.86 -17.57 1.93
C ASP A 9 -4.28 -16.55 2.93
N SER A 10 -3.23 -16.91 3.66
CA SER A 10 -2.54 -16.02 4.61
C SER A 10 -1.84 -14.87 3.90
N VAL A 11 -1.26 -15.14 2.72
CA VAL A 11 -0.63 -14.12 1.87
C VAL A 11 -1.68 -13.14 1.34
N ARG A 12 -2.81 -13.65 0.81
CA ARG A 12 -3.94 -12.86 0.32
C ARG A 12 -4.53 -11.98 1.42
N ALA A 13 -4.78 -12.56 2.60
CA ALA A 13 -5.31 -11.81 3.75
C ALA A 13 -4.35 -10.68 4.19
N THR A 14 -3.04 -10.90 4.10
CA THR A 14 -2.04 -9.86 4.36
C THR A 14 -2.08 -8.78 3.29
N GLY A 15 -2.20 -9.16 2.01
CA GLY A 15 -2.34 -8.23 0.89
C GLY A 15 -3.57 -7.32 1.04
N GLU A 16 -4.73 -7.91 1.34
CA GLU A 16 -5.98 -7.17 1.63
C GLU A 16 -5.84 -6.23 2.84
N SER A 17 -5.14 -6.67 3.90
CA SER A 17 -4.88 -5.82 5.06
C SER A 17 -3.99 -4.62 4.72
N LEU A 18 -3.00 -4.78 3.84
CA LEU A 18 -2.15 -3.69 3.38
C LEU A 18 -2.94 -2.72 2.49
N LEU A 19 -3.73 -3.22 1.54
CA LEU A 19 -4.59 -2.38 0.71
C LEU A 19 -5.56 -1.53 1.54
N SER A 20 -6.22 -2.16 2.51
CA SER A 20 -7.11 -1.46 3.45
C SER A 20 -6.36 -0.43 4.30
N GLY A 21 -5.16 -0.79 4.77
CA GLY A 21 -4.28 0.11 5.52
C GLY A 21 -3.81 1.32 4.71
N GLY A 22 -3.38 1.11 3.47
CA GLY A 22 -2.94 2.15 2.54
C GLY A 22 -4.07 3.12 2.20
N SER A 23 -5.26 2.59 1.87
CA SER A 23 -6.46 3.42 1.61
C SER A 23 -6.86 4.23 2.85
N SER A 24 -6.92 3.59 4.02
CA SER A 24 -7.27 4.27 5.28
C SER A 24 -6.25 5.35 5.65
N PHE A 25 -4.96 5.11 5.38
CA PHE A 25 -3.92 6.10 5.60
C PHE A 25 -4.04 7.29 4.64
N ALA A 26 -4.31 7.04 3.35
CA ALA A 26 -4.56 8.09 2.37
C ALA A 26 -5.78 8.97 2.73
N ASP A 27 -6.87 8.35 3.21
CA ASP A 27 -8.07 9.09 3.66
C ASP A 27 -7.76 9.98 4.87
N GLN A 28 -7.02 9.46 5.85
CA GLN A 28 -6.58 10.24 7.02
C GLN A 28 -5.63 11.37 6.63
N LEU A 29 -4.75 11.13 5.65
CA LEU A 29 -3.83 12.12 5.12
C LEU A 29 -4.57 13.26 4.40
N ALA A 30 -5.58 12.94 3.60
CA ALA A 30 -6.44 13.94 2.95
C ALA A 30 -7.21 14.80 3.97
N ALA A 31 -7.67 14.18 5.06
CA ALA A 31 -8.29 14.92 6.16
C ALA A 31 -7.27 15.82 6.88
N PHE A 32 -6.04 15.35 7.06
CA PHE A 32 -4.96 16.12 7.65
C PHE A 32 -4.58 17.32 6.77
N GLU A 33 -4.44 17.13 5.45
CA GLU A 33 -4.18 18.20 4.48
C GLU A 33 -5.25 19.30 4.55
N GLN A 34 -6.53 18.92 4.60
CA GLN A 34 -7.62 19.90 4.76
C GLN A 34 -7.53 20.66 6.08
N ALA A 35 -7.19 19.98 7.17
CA ALA A 35 -7.03 20.61 8.47
C ALA A 35 -5.83 21.57 8.50
N THR A 36 -4.73 21.22 7.80
CA THR A 36 -3.54 22.05 7.76
C THR A 36 -3.67 23.24 6.81
N ALA A 37 -4.45 23.12 5.73
CA ALA A 37 -4.76 24.24 4.83
C ALA A 37 -5.34 25.47 5.56
N ALA A 38 -6.02 25.27 6.70
CA ALA A 38 -6.52 26.37 7.54
C ALA A 38 -5.41 27.26 8.15
N TYR A 39 -4.16 26.81 8.17
CA TYR A 39 -3.01 27.59 8.64
C TYR A 39 -2.33 28.39 7.52
N GLU A 40 -2.77 28.24 6.26
CA GLU A 40 -2.31 29.09 5.18
C GLU A 40 -2.71 30.55 5.45
N GLY A 41 -1.74 31.46 5.42
CA GLY A 41 -1.96 32.88 5.75
C GLY A 41 -2.10 33.21 7.24
N ALA A 42 -1.95 32.23 8.15
CA ALA A 42 -2.07 32.46 9.60
C ALA A 42 -0.94 33.31 10.21
N TRP A 43 0.10 33.62 9.44
CA TRP A 43 1.35 34.19 9.91
C TRP A 43 1.42 35.72 9.80
N GLY A 44 0.39 36.35 9.24
CA GLY A 44 0.33 37.80 9.00
C GLY A 44 1.03 38.24 7.72
N ASP A 45 0.70 39.45 7.28
CA ASP A 45 1.15 40.01 5.98
C ASP A 45 2.43 40.85 6.08
N ASP A 46 3.06 40.90 7.25
CA ASP A 46 4.35 41.58 7.39
C ASP A 46 5.50 40.72 6.81
N THR A 47 6.70 41.31 6.76
CA THR A 47 7.87 40.61 6.18
C THR A 47 8.17 39.29 6.89
N ILE A 48 7.98 39.23 8.21
CA ILE A 48 8.25 38.02 9.00
C ILE A 48 7.19 36.96 8.70
N GLY A 49 5.91 37.34 8.71
CA GLY A 49 4.79 36.48 8.37
C GLY A 49 4.88 35.91 6.97
N THR A 50 5.31 36.71 5.99
CA THR A 50 5.57 36.26 4.61
C THR A 50 6.64 35.15 4.57
N TYR A 51 7.76 35.31 5.28
CA TYR A 51 8.81 34.30 5.31
C TYR A 51 8.36 33.01 6.02
N ILE A 52 7.63 33.13 7.13
CA ILE A 52 7.09 31.97 7.83
C ILE A 52 6.08 31.24 6.96
N GLY A 53 5.14 31.95 6.33
CA GLY A 53 4.15 31.36 5.44
C GLY A 53 4.78 30.64 4.25
N THR A 54 5.81 31.23 3.64
CA THR A 54 6.54 30.59 2.53
C THR A 54 7.23 29.30 2.98
N ALA A 55 7.91 29.32 4.13
CA ALA A 55 8.57 28.15 4.68
C ALA A 55 7.55 27.05 5.07
N TYR A 56 6.42 27.46 5.63
CA TYR A 56 5.32 26.56 5.99
C TYR A 56 4.80 25.82 4.76
N VAL A 57 4.45 26.52 3.68
CA VAL A 57 3.94 25.90 2.45
C VAL A 57 4.95 24.90 1.88
N ALA A 58 6.23 25.28 1.79
CA ALA A 58 7.26 24.39 1.25
C ALA A 58 7.42 23.10 2.06
N VAL A 59 7.45 23.19 3.39
CA VAL A 59 7.60 22.02 4.28
C VAL A 59 6.33 21.17 4.30
N ALA A 60 5.16 21.81 4.34
CA ALA A 60 3.87 21.10 4.34
C ALA A 60 3.70 20.30 3.04
N GLN A 61 3.96 20.92 1.89
CA GLN A 61 3.88 20.25 0.59
C GLN A 61 4.86 19.07 0.51
N TRP A 62 6.12 19.28 0.89
CA TRP A 62 7.11 18.20 0.88
C TRP A 62 6.69 17.02 1.78
N ALA A 63 6.16 17.30 2.97
CA ALA A 63 5.71 16.26 3.90
C ALA A 63 4.50 15.49 3.33
N LEU A 64 3.52 16.19 2.76
CA LEU A 64 2.35 15.59 2.13
C LEU A 64 2.76 14.67 0.95
N ASP A 65 3.65 15.13 0.07
CA ASP A 65 4.17 14.34 -1.05
C ASP A 65 4.83 13.04 -0.57
N CYS A 66 5.65 13.12 0.49
CA CYS A 66 6.27 11.93 1.09
C CYS A 66 5.23 10.97 1.67
N TRP A 67 4.21 11.47 2.37
CA TRP A 67 3.21 10.61 2.99
C TRP A 67 2.25 9.99 1.96
N TYR A 68 1.90 10.69 0.89
CA TYR A 68 1.13 10.12 -0.21
C TYR A 68 1.92 9.02 -0.93
N THR A 69 3.23 9.22 -1.12
CA THR A 69 4.11 8.17 -1.67
C THR A 69 4.09 6.92 -0.79
N VAL A 70 4.16 7.08 0.54
CA VAL A 70 4.09 5.95 1.48
C VAL A 70 2.73 5.24 1.41
N ALA A 71 1.63 5.97 1.28
CA ALA A 71 0.29 5.38 1.15
C ALA A 71 0.16 4.52 -0.12
N ASP A 72 0.71 5.01 -1.23
CA ASP A 72 0.79 4.28 -2.50
C ASP A 72 1.68 3.04 -2.38
N GLU A 73 2.85 3.15 -1.74
CA GLU A 73 3.75 2.01 -1.54
C GLU A 73 3.12 0.90 -0.68
N ILE A 74 2.37 1.26 0.36
CA ILE A 74 1.62 0.28 1.17
C ILE A 74 0.58 -0.43 0.32
N SER A 75 -0.15 0.30 -0.52
CA SER A 75 -1.18 -0.27 -1.40
C SER A 75 -0.55 -1.18 -2.46
N SER A 76 0.55 -0.73 -3.09
CA SER A 76 1.31 -1.52 -4.06
C SER A 76 1.86 -2.81 -3.45
N ALA A 77 2.37 -2.78 -2.22
CA ALA A 77 2.81 -3.98 -1.53
C ALA A 77 1.65 -4.95 -1.28
N GLY A 78 0.44 -4.44 -1.01
CA GLY A 78 -0.77 -5.24 -0.89
C GLY A 78 -1.16 -5.93 -2.19
N ASP A 79 -1.11 -5.21 -3.31
CA ASP A 79 -1.35 -5.77 -4.65
C ASP A 79 -0.32 -6.85 -5.01
N ASP A 80 0.96 -6.62 -4.73
CA ASP A 80 2.03 -7.58 -4.98
C ASP A 80 1.78 -8.91 -4.24
N LEU A 81 1.33 -8.84 -2.97
CA LEU A 81 0.98 -10.04 -2.21
C LEU A 81 -0.22 -10.78 -2.79
N ASN A 82 -1.24 -10.07 -3.27
CA ASN A 82 -2.39 -10.71 -3.92
C ASN A 82 -1.97 -11.43 -5.21
N VAL A 83 -1.13 -10.80 -6.03
CA VAL A 83 -0.55 -11.42 -7.23
C VAL A 83 0.28 -12.66 -6.86
N MET A 84 1.06 -12.60 -5.79
CA MET A 84 1.81 -13.76 -5.30
C MET A 84 0.88 -14.89 -4.86
N ALA A 85 -0.19 -14.59 -4.10
CA ALA A 85 -1.16 -15.60 -3.67
C ALA A 85 -1.84 -16.31 -4.86
N ASP A 86 -2.27 -15.55 -5.87
CA ASP A 86 -2.84 -16.09 -7.11
C ASP A 86 -1.84 -17.01 -7.85
N ALA A 87 -0.57 -16.61 -7.92
CA ALA A 87 0.47 -17.41 -8.56
C ALA A 87 0.73 -18.75 -7.84
N TYR A 88 0.72 -18.75 -6.51
CA TYR A 88 0.87 -19.98 -5.73
C TYR A 88 -0.32 -20.92 -5.90
N GLU A 89 -1.55 -20.41 -5.81
CA GLU A 89 -2.75 -21.23 -6.04
C GLU A 89 -2.77 -21.84 -7.45
N GLN A 90 -2.39 -21.07 -8.47
CA GLN A 90 -2.35 -21.57 -9.84
C GLN A 90 -1.32 -22.68 -9.98
N THR A 91 -0.14 -22.51 -9.37
CA THR A 91 0.91 -23.53 -9.38
C THR A 91 0.43 -24.83 -8.72
N GLU A 92 -0.27 -24.77 -7.59
CA GLU A 92 -0.84 -25.95 -6.93
C GLU A 92 -1.91 -26.64 -7.79
N LYS A 93 -2.80 -25.87 -8.43
CA LYS A 93 -3.83 -26.38 -9.35
C LYS A 93 -3.20 -27.11 -10.54
N ASP A 94 -2.12 -26.56 -11.10
CA ASP A 94 -1.40 -27.16 -12.22
C ASP A 94 -0.72 -28.47 -11.82
N ILE A 95 -0.06 -28.49 -10.65
CA ILE A 95 0.57 -29.71 -10.11
C ILE A 95 -0.49 -30.80 -9.87
N ALA A 96 -1.60 -30.48 -9.21
CA ALA A 96 -2.68 -31.43 -8.96
C ALA A 96 -3.25 -32.00 -10.28
N SER A 97 -3.46 -31.14 -11.27
CA SER A 97 -3.93 -31.54 -12.61
C SER A 97 -2.94 -32.47 -13.32
N MET A 98 -1.63 -32.22 -13.20
CA MET A 98 -0.60 -33.09 -13.76
C MET A 98 -0.61 -34.48 -13.10
N PHE A 99 -0.71 -34.55 -11.77
CA PHE A 99 -0.78 -35.83 -11.05
C PHE A 99 -2.05 -36.61 -11.38
N ASP A 100 -3.20 -35.95 -11.46
CA ASP A 100 -4.46 -36.57 -11.88
C ASP A 100 -4.35 -37.16 -13.29
N ASN A 101 -3.76 -36.41 -14.22
CA ASN A 101 -3.55 -36.88 -15.59
C ASN A 101 -2.61 -38.09 -15.62
N PHE A 102 -1.51 -38.06 -14.86
CA PHE A 102 -0.55 -39.17 -14.78
C PHE A 102 -1.17 -40.43 -14.16
N GLY A 103 -2.00 -40.28 -13.13
CA GLY A 103 -2.75 -41.38 -12.53
C GLY A 103 -3.73 -42.05 -13.51
N ARG A 104 -4.37 -41.26 -14.39
CA ARG A 104 -5.24 -41.78 -15.46
C ARG A 104 -4.47 -42.47 -16.58
N THR A 105 -3.23 -42.08 -16.89
CA THR A 105 -2.44 -42.74 -17.93
C THR A 105 -1.81 -44.06 -17.49
N LEU A 106 -1.65 -44.28 -16.18
CA LEU A 106 -1.03 -45.49 -15.62
C LEU A 106 -2.03 -46.54 -15.11
N GLY A 107 -3.31 -46.19 -14.97
CA GLY A 107 -4.42 -47.10 -14.62
C GLY A 107 -5.19 -47.60 -15.82
#